data_AF-A0A7C0V5H0-F1
#
_entry.id   AF-A0A7C0V5H0-F1
#
_cell.length_a   1.000
_cell.length_b   1.000
_cell.length_c   1.000
_cell.angle_alpha   90.00
_cell.angle_beta   90.00
_cell.angle_gamma   90.00
#
_symmetry.space_group_name_H-M   'P 1'
#
loop_
_entity.id
_entity.type
_entity.pdbx_description
1 polymer ?
#
loop_
_entity_poly.entity_id
_entity_poly.type
_entity_poly.pdbx_seq_one_letter_code
_entity_poly.pdbx_strand_id
1 'polypeptide(L)'
;MRDGFGAKSLLLWVILLSLTLIPFIGTMNDLMAKAAALIGLDDFIETNISPQMAVTVAALLTYVFGVEATALGTSIYLVEHQLPYRLILDWNCVGWQSLLLLLASLVTGLQGDHSRLSRWKCIILGLLNVALLNFLRVSLDALILEAYGPKLAIAFHDYATLPLTFLWLAGFWYISTNYILTPRGSEESISPRALIDFLLGRRTLSVATMAIILLSTFLGGLTLLTMKVGADYDPTELSFEWYPNAVEVCGITTNRVMTHPDYTDLNYTPSYTDSYTGGFGWKEAWAFYLYGPLVEDYTISGKANYTLWLHIEDDIPGTTIIWTHIRFKIYDVDEDGDLTHVHTDGPYRIKLVENRPTKYEYEGDTISTYTFEDGHTIKLGVEIYVTPHIDYILEYDSETRHSYLELPGIVVEENVVALMGMAPLLPWLTKAFSGGRRGDEED
;
A
#
# COMPACT_ATOMS: atom_id res chain seq x y z
N MET A 1 41.68 -30.13 12.12
CA MET A 1 40.24 -29.87 11.92
C MET A 1 40.09 -28.58 11.14
N ARG A 2 39.96 -28.69 9.81
CA ARG A 2 39.65 -27.60 8.88
C ARG A 2 38.33 -27.99 8.24
N ASP A 3 37.25 -27.94 9.01
CA ASP A 3 35.92 -28.08 8.47
C ASP A 3 35.52 -26.69 8.00
N GLY A 4 35.67 -26.48 6.69
CA GLY A 4 35.31 -25.25 6.02
C GLY A 4 33.85 -24.94 6.29
N PHE A 5 33.58 -23.67 6.58
CA PHE A 5 32.26 -23.10 6.54
C PHE A 5 31.59 -23.47 5.20
N GLY A 6 30.74 -24.48 5.21
CA GLY A 6 30.05 -24.94 4.00
C GLY A 6 29.11 -23.85 3.49
N ALA A 7 28.85 -23.84 2.18
CA ALA A 7 27.96 -22.86 1.54
C ALA A 7 26.58 -22.73 2.25
N LYS A 8 26.09 -23.82 2.86
CA LYS A 8 24.87 -23.84 3.67
C LYS A 8 25.00 -23.06 4.99
N SER A 9 26.15 -23.18 5.67
CA SER A 9 26.47 -22.40 6.88
C SER A 9 26.60 -20.92 6.53
N LEU A 10 27.26 -20.61 5.41
CA LEU A 10 27.42 -19.24 4.94
C LEU A 10 26.07 -18.61 4.56
N LEU A 11 25.20 -19.37 3.89
CA LEU A 11 23.82 -18.96 3.59
C LEU A 11 23.01 -18.70 4.87
N LEU A 12 23.06 -19.61 5.85
CA LEU A 12 22.40 -19.45 7.14
C LEU A 12 22.89 -18.21 7.88
N TRP A 13 24.20 -17.96 7.89
CA TRP A 13 24.77 -16.76 8.51
C TRP A 13 24.35 -15.48 7.80
N VAL A 14 24.30 -15.47 6.46
CA VAL A 14 23.81 -14.32 5.70
C VAL A 14 22.33 -14.07 5.99
N ILE A 15 21.50 -15.12 6.04
CA ILE A 15 20.08 -15.01 6.38
C ILE A 15 19.91 -14.50 7.82
N LEU A 16 20.62 -15.07 8.78
CA LEU A 16 20.53 -14.69 10.19
C LEU A 16 20.97 -13.25 10.40
N LEU A 17 22.08 -12.83 9.76
CA LEU A 17 22.57 -11.47 9.84
C LEU A 17 21.59 -10.48 9.18
N SER A 18 21.02 -10.85 8.03
CA SER A 18 19.99 -10.06 7.35
C SER A 18 18.73 -9.90 8.22
N LEU A 19 18.27 -10.99 8.85
CA LEU A 19 17.11 -10.99 9.76
C LEU A 19 17.35 -10.14 11.03
N THR A 20 18.57 -10.11 11.55
CA THR A 20 18.89 -9.29 12.74
C THR A 20 19.02 -7.80 12.44
N LEU A 21 19.33 -7.43 11.20
CA LEU A 21 19.50 -6.03 10.80
C LEU A 21 18.17 -5.35 10.43
N ILE A 22 17.09 -6.12 10.24
CA ILE A 22 15.75 -5.63 9.88
C ILE A 22 15.29 -4.40 10.72
N PRO A 23 15.20 -4.47 12.06
CA PRO A 23 14.66 -3.35 12.85
C PRO A 23 15.56 -2.12 12.83
N PHE A 24 16.87 -2.33 12.71
CA PHE A 24 17.84 -1.23 12.65
C PHE A 24 17.63 -0.40 11.38
N ILE A 25 17.25 -1.05 10.30
CA ILE A 25 17.19 -0.38 9.03
C ILE A 25 15.84 0.27 8.75
N GLY A 26 14.73 -0.31 9.23
CA GLY A 26 13.47 0.43 9.28
C GLY A 26 13.65 1.78 9.99
N THR A 27 14.43 1.76 11.08
CA THR A 27 14.79 2.99 11.82
C THR A 27 15.62 3.97 10.99
N MET A 28 16.62 3.49 10.24
CA MET A 28 17.45 4.36 9.38
C MET A 28 16.66 4.93 8.20
N ASN A 29 15.75 4.13 7.63
CA ASN A 29 14.87 4.57 6.56
C ASN A 29 13.91 5.67 7.04
N ASP A 30 13.25 5.45 8.18
CA ASP A 30 12.37 6.45 8.81
C ASP A 30 13.14 7.72 9.16
N LEU A 31 14.38 7.60 9.63
CA LEU A 31 15.23 8.74 9.92
C LEU A 31 15.56 9.52 8.65
N MET A 32 15.91 8.85 7.56
CA MET A 32 16.18 9.49 6.27
C MET A 32 14.92 10.14 5.69
N ALA A 33 13.78 9.47 5.80
CA ALA A 33 12.50 10.01 5.35
C ALA A 33 12.11 11.27 6.16
N LYS A 34 12.25 11.21 7.49
CA LYS A 34 12.04 12.38 8.36
C LYS A 34 13.03 13.51 8.08
N ALA A 35 14.30 13.18 7.82
CA ALA A 35 15.30 14.18 7.46
C ALA A 35 14.99 14.84 6.11
N ALA A 36 14.49 14.07 5.13
CA ALA A 36 14.02 14.58 3.84
C ALA A 36 12.78 15.47 4.01
N ALA A 37 11.83 15.06 4.84
CA ALA A 37 10.64 15.86 5.16
C ALA A 37 11.00 17.18 5.86
N LEU A 38 11.96 17.16 6.78
CA LEU A 38 12.43 18.37 7.47
C LEU A 38 13.01 19.45 6.53
N ILE A 39 13.48 19.06 5.35
CA ILE A 39 14.00 19.98 4.33
C ILE A 39 12.98 20.25 3.20
N GLY A 40 11.74 19.76 3.31
CA GLY A 40 10.66 19.92 2.32
C GLY A 40 10.89 19.15 1.02
N LEU A 41 11.69 18.07 1.05
CA LEU A 41 11.98 17.26 -0.13
C LEU A 41 10.77 16.39 -0.52
N ASP A 42 10.00 15.93 0.46
CA ASP A 42 8.72 15.24 0.30
C ASP A 42 7.73 16.06 -0.53
N ASP A 43 7.39 17.27 -0.07
CA ASP A 43 6.48 18.18 -0.77
C ASP A 43 6.97 18.48 -2.20
N PHE A 44 8.28 18.69 -2.36
CA PHE A 44 8.87 18.96 -3.66
C PHE A 44 8.74 17.77 -4.63
N ILE A 45 9.07 16.56 -4.17
CA ILE A 45 9.00 15.34 -4.98
C ILE A 45 7.53 15.06 -5.32
N GLU A 46 6.63 15.12 -4.34
CA GLU A 46 5.21 14.84 -4.53
C GLU A 46 4.53 15.81 -5.50
N THR A 47 4.87 17.10 -5.43
CA THR A 47 4.25 18.12 -6.28
C THR A 47 4.84 18.14 -7.70
N ASN A 48 6.15 17.91 -7.85
CA ASN A 48 6.85 18.18 -9.11
C ASN A 48 7.30 16.92 -9.87
N ILE A 49 7.64 15.84 -9.15
CA ILE A 49 8.28 14.65 -9.74
C ILE A 49 7.30 13.48 -9.81
N SER A 50 6.60 13.18 -8.72
CA SER A 50 5.63 12.07 -8.64
C SER A 50 4.59 12.10 -9.76
N PRO A 51 3.99 13.25 -10.16
CA PRO A 51 3.01 13.28 -11.23
C PRO A 51 3.62 12.95 -12.60
N GLN A 52 4.84 13.40 -12.86
CA GLN A 52 5.55 13.09 -14.10
C GLN A 52 5.91 11.60 -14.18
N MET A 53 6.27 11.01 -13.05
CA MET A 53 6.50 9.57 -12.95
C MET A 53 5.22 8.78 -13.19
N ALA A 54 4.10 9.18 -12.58
CA ALA A 54 2.81 8.53 -12.78
C ALA A 54 2.39 8.53 -14.25
N VAL A 55 2.51 9.67 -14.95
CA VAL A 55 2.25 9.77 -16.39
C VAL A 55 3.17 8.85 -17.20
N THR A 56 4.46 8.80 -16.84
CA THR A 56 5.44 7.95 -17.55
C THR A 56 5.13 6.46 -17.36
N VAL A 57 4.78 6.05 -16.14
CA VAL A 57 4.41 4.66 -15.84
C VAL A 57 3.10 4.28 -16.53
N ALA A 58 2.07 5.14 -16.49
CA ALA A 58 0.82 4.91 -17.23
C ALA A 58 1.07 4.76 -18.74
N ALA A 59 1.96 5.57 -19.31
CA ALA A 59 2.37 5.45 -20.71
C ALA A 59 3.12 4.13 -20.97
N LEU A 60 3.99 3.68 -20.07
CA LEU A 60 4.67 2.38 -20.20
C LEU A 60 3.66 1.22 -20.15
N LEU A 61 2.74 1.23 -19.19
CA LEU A 61 1.69 0.23 -19.06
C LEU A 61 0.85 0.15 -20.34
N THR A 62 0.40 1.30 -20.86
CA THR A 62 -0.44 1.36 -22.06
C THR A 62 0.32 0.98 -23.33
N TYR A 63 1.46 1.60 -23.60
CA TYR A 63 2.13 1.47 -24.90
C TYR A 63 3.12 0.30 -24.99
N VAL A 64 3.64 -0.19 -23.86
CA VAL A 64 4.62 -1.30 -23.83
C VAL A 64 3.97 -2.60 -23.40
N PHE A 65 3.15 -2.56 -22.36
CA PHE A 65 2.54 -3.77 -21.78
C PHE A 65 1.12 -4.03 -22.26
N GLY A 66 0.47 -3.04 -22.90
CA GLY A 66 -0.87 -3.18 -23.47
C GLY A 66 -2.01 -3.07 -22.44
N VAL A 67 -1.71 -2.59 -21.23
CA VAL A 67 -2.67 -2.43 -20.13
C VAL A 67 -3.27 -1.03 -20.19
N GLU A 68 -4.59 -0.92 -20.27
CA GLU A 68 -5.26 0.38 -20.32
C GLU A 68 -5.03 1.14 -19.01
N ALA A 69 -4.14 2.15 -19.02
CA ALA A 69 -3.80 2.92 -17.84
C ALA A 69 -3.87 4.43 -18.10
N THR A 70 -4.37 5.19 -17.12
CA THR A 70 -4.38 6.66 -17.16
C THR A 70 -3.78 7.23 -15.88
N ALA A 71 -3.21 8.44 -15.93
CA ALA A 71 -2.62 9.09 -14.77
C ALA A 71 -3.33 10.43 -14.48
N LEU A 72 -3.63 10.67 -13.21
CA LEU A 72 -4.14 11.95 -12.69
C LEU A 72 -3.38 12.31 -11.42
N GLY A 73 -2.62 13.42 -11.47
CA GLY A 73 -1.73 13.79 -10.38
C GLY A 73 -0.72 12.69 -10.09
N THR A 74 -0.60 12.27 -8.83
CA THR A 74 0.25 11.16 -8.38
C THR A 74 -0.40 9.78 -8.55
N SER A 75 -1.65 9.72 -9.02
CA SER A 75 -2.41 8.48 -9.11
C SER A 75 -2.37 7.89 -10.52
N ILE A 76 -2.24 6.57 -10.61
CA ILE A 76 -2.34 5.78 -11.84
C ILE A 76 -3.58 4.90 -11.73
N TYR A 77 -4.45 4.96 -12.72
CA TYR A 77 -5.69 4.18 -12.78
C TYR A 77 -5.55 3.11 -13.86
N LEU A 78 -5.77 1.85 -13.48
CA LEU A 78 -5.88 0.73 -14.39
C LEU A 78 -7.35 0.57 -14.77
N VAL A 79 -7.67 0.61 -16.06
CA VAL A 79 -9.04 0.75 -16.59
C VAL A 79 -9.67 -0.60 -16.97
N GLU A 80 -8.88 -1.67 -16.98
CA GLU A 80 -9.35 -3.01 -17.30
C GLU A 80 -10.11 -3.63 -16.10
N HIS A 81 -11.35 -4.07 -16.35
CA HIS A 81 -12.28 -4.78 -15.43
C HIS A 81 -13.24 -3.94 -14.55
N GLN A 82 -14.19 -3.20 -15.14
CA GLN A 82 -15.41 -2.63 -14.51
C GLN A 82 -15.25 -1.72 -13.25
N LEU A 83 -14.12 -1.75 -12.55
CA LEU A 83 -13.74 -0.93 -11.40
C LEU A 83 -12.26 -0.53 -11.59
N PRO A 84 -11.94 0.77 -11.63
CA PRO A 84 -10.56 1.21 -11.86
C PRO A 84 -9.70 1.03 -10.61
N TYR A 85 -8.66 0.21 -10.66
CA TYR A 85 -7.66 0.14 -9.58
C TYR A 85 -6.81 1.41 -9.58
N ARG A 86 -6.82 2.14 -8.46
CA ARG A 86 -6.02 3.35 -8.27
C ARG A 86 -4.73 3.02 -7.52
N LEU A 87 -3.60 3.12 -8.21
CA LEU A 87 -2.26 3.08 -7.62
C LEU A 87 -1.83 4.51 -7.27
N ILE A 88 -1.66 4.79 -5.98
CA ILE A 88 -1.17 6.10 -5.51
C ILE A 88 0.35 6.05 -5.40
N LEU A 89 1.03 6.94 -6.13
CA LEU A 89 2.48 7.03 -6.12
C LEU A 89 2.94 8.00 -5.01
N ASP A 90 3.27 7.43 -3.85
CA ASP A 90 3.92 8.15 -2.75
C ASP A 90 5.30 8.68 -3.19
N TRP A 91 5.74 9.82 -2.63
CA TRP A 91 7.06 10.42 -2.91
C TRP A 91 8.24 9.45 -2.66
N ASN A 92 8.09 8.47 -1.78
CA ASN A 92 9.06 7.39 -1.57
C ASN A 92 9.15 6.42 -2.76
N CYS A 93 8.07 6.26 -3.53
CA CYS A 93 8.00 5.41 -4.71
C CYS A 93 8.71 6.01 -5.94
N VAL A 94 9.20 7.25 -5.85
CA VAL A 94 9.99 7.89 -6.92
C VAL A 94 11.40 7.32 -7.02
N GLY A 95 11.90 6.73 -5.93
CA GLY A 95 13.22 6.08 -5.92
C GLY A 95 14.38 7.03 -5.62
N TRP A 96 14.13 8.17 -4.97
CA TRP A 96 15.18 9.09 -4.52
C TRP A 96 16.23 8.40 -3.62
N GLN A 97 15.84 7.36 -2.89
CA GLN A 97 16.74 6.54 -2.07
C GLN A 97 17.73 5.74 -2.94
N SER A 98 17.27 5.16 -4.04
CA SER A 98 18.14 4.47 -5.01
C SER A 98 19.10 5.45 -5.71
N LEU A 99 18.68 6.71 -5.90
CA LEU A 99 19.54 7.78 -6.38
C LEU A 99 20.64 8.12 -5.37
N LEU A 100 20.30 8.29 -4.09
CA LEU A 100 21.29 8.53 -3.03
C LEU A 100 22.30 7.39 -2.92
N LEU A 101 21.82 6.14 -2.99
CA LEU A 101 22.68 4.96 -3.02
C LEU A 101 23.65 5.00 -4.20
N LEU A 102 23.15 5.31 -5.40
CA LEU A 102 24.02 5.47 -6.57
C LEU A 102 25.07 6.56 -6.33
N LEU A 103 24.67 7.74 -5.84
CA LEU A 103 25.58 8.86 -5.58
C LEU A 103 26.69 8.48 -4.60
N ALA A 104 26.34 7.84 -3.48
CA ALA A 104 27.31 7.33 -2.51
C ALA A 104 28.25 6.29 -3.13
N SER A 105 27.71 5.40 -3.96
CA SER A 105 28.52 4.41 -4.67
C SER A 105 29.46 5.04 -5.70
N LEU A 106 29.04 6.10 -6.40
CA LEU A 106 29.86 6.81 -7.39
C LEU A 106 31.06 7.50 -6.72
N VAL A 107 30.86 8.08 -5.53
CA VAL A 107 31.94 8.71 -4.73
C VAL A 107 33.04 7.71 -4.40
N THR A 108 32.70 6.45 -4.15
CA THR A 108 33.66 5.40 -3.80
C THR A 108 34.21 4.69 -5.04
N GLY A 109 33.35 4.29 -5.97
CA GLY A 109 33.75 3.54 -7.16
C GLY A 109 34.53 4.33 -8.21
N LEU A 110 34.45 5.67 -8.21
CA LEU A 110 35.22 6.52 -9.14
C LEU A 110 36.57 7.02 -8.60
N GLN A 111 36.99 6.58 -7.40
CA GLN A 111 38.27 7.01 -6.80
C GLN A 111 39.51 6.51 -7.56
N GLY A 112 39.37 5.53 -8.47
CA GLY A 112 40.45 5.01 -9.31
C GLY A 112 40.91 5.94 -10.44
N ASP A 113 42.06 5.65 -11.05
CA ASP A 113 42.67 6.49 -12.10
C ASP A 113 42.03 6.28 -13.49
N HIS A 114 40.75 6.67 -13.59
CA HIS A 114 39.95 6.54 -14.80
C HIS A 114 39.99 7.79 -15.70
N SER A 115 39.80 7.58 -17.00
CA SER A 115 39.68 8.67 -17.98
C SER A 115 38.46 9.56 -17.68
N ARG A 116 38.57 10.88 -17.93
CA ARG A 116 37.47 11.82 -17.63
C ARG A 116 36.19 11.50 -18.41
N LEU A 117 36.33 11.04 -19.65
CA LEU A 117 35.22 10.69 -20.51
C LEU A 117 34.50 9.41 -20.05
N SER A 118 35.23 8.39 -19.60
CA SER A 118 34.62 7.16 -19.06
C SER A 118 33.89 7.41 -17.74
N ARG A 119 34.43 8.30 -16.88
CA ARG A 119 33.74 8.72 -15.65
C ARG A 119 32.39 9.36 -15.94
N TRP A 120 32.33 10.30 -16.89
CA TRP A 120 31.05 10.93 -17.27
C TRP A 120 30.06 9.94 -17.87
N LYS A 121 30.52 9.03 -18.74
CA LYS A 121 29.67 7.94 -19.28
C LYS A 121 29.10 7.08 -18.15
N CYS A 122 29.93 6.70 -17.18
CA CYS A 122 29.51 5.92 -16.01
C CYS A 122 28.45 6.64 -15.17
N ILE A 123 28.63 7.94 -14.90
CA ILE A 123 27.70 8.75 -14.12
C ILE A 123 26.35 8.87 -14.84
N ILE A 124 26.37 9.28 -16.12
CA ILE A 124 25.15 9.46 -16.92
C ILE A 124 24.39 8.14 -17.04
N LEU A 125 25.11 7.05 -17.32
CA LEU A 125 24.50 5.73 -17.41
C LEU A 125 23.88 5.31 -16.07
N GLY A 126 24.55 5.57 -14.95
CA GLY A 126 24.00 5.30 -13.62
C GLY A 126 22.70 6.04 -13.38
N LEU A 127 22.68 7.36 -13.62
CA LEU A 127 21.48 8.20 -13.42
C LEU A 127 20.31 7.75 -14.30
N LEU A 128 20.57 7.44 -15.57
CA LEU A 128 19.55 6.95 -16.48
C LEU A 128 19.02 5.57 -16.06
N ASN A 129 19.89 4.70 -15.56
CA ASN A 129 19.49 3.40 -15.05
C ASN A 129 18.68 3.50 -13.76
N VAL A 130 18.94 4.48 -12.89
CA VAL A 130 18.09 4.73 -11.71
C VAL A 130 16.68 5.09 -12.14
N ALA A 131 16.53 6.03 -13.07
CA ALA A 131 15.20 6.39 -13.59
C ALA A 131 14.49 5.18 -14.21
N LEU A 132 15.20 4.43 -15.07
CA LEU A 132 14.65 3.24 -15.72
C LEU A 132 14.25 2.14 -14.73
N LEU A 133 15.09 1.86 -13.73
CA LEU A 133 14.82 0.89 -12.68
C LEU A 133 13.53 1.25 -11.95
N ASN A 134 13.36 2.51 -11.57
CA ASN A 134 12.18 2.95 -10.83
C ASN A 134 10.92 2.95 -11.68
N PHE A 135 10.99 3.33 -12.96
CA PHE A 135 9.86 3.20 -13.88
C PHE A 135 9.44 1.74 -14.05
N LEU A 136 10.41 0.84 -14.27
CA LEU A 136 10.14 -0.59 -14.40
C LEU A 136 9.59 -1.18 -13.10
N ARG A 137 10.12 -0.78 -11.94
CA ARG A 137 9.65 -1.22 -10.64
C ARG A 137 8.17 -0.91 -10.46
N VAL A 138 7.78 0.36 -10.59
CA VAL A 138 6.38 0.78 -10.40
C VAL A 138 5.47 0.19 -11.48
N SER A 139 5.98 0.02 -12.72
CA SER A 139 5.24 -0.69 -13.77
C SER A 139 5.01 -2.17 -13.40
N LEU A 140 6.02 -2.84 -12.83
CA LEU A 140 5.89 -4.23 -12.37
C LEU A 140 4.91 -4.34 -11.20
N ASP A 141 4.93 -3.40 -10.26
CA ASP A 141 3.95 -3.34 -9.15
C ASP A 141 2.52 -3.29 -9.71
N ALA A 142 2.28 -2.42 -10.70
CA ALA A 142 0.98 -2.29 -11.36
C ALA A 142 0.58 -3.54 -12.17
N LEU A 143 1.52 -4.16 -12.88
CA LEU A 143 1.26 -5.40 -13.64
C LEU A 143 0.97 -6.59 -12.71
N ILE A 144 1.64 -6.66 -11.57
CA ILE A 144 1.37 -7.70 -10.57
C ILE A 144 0.01 -7.47 -9.92
N LEU A 145 -0.33 -6.20 -9.65
CA LEU A 145 -1.65 -5.83 -9.14
C LEU A 145 -2.76 -6.27 -10.10
N GLU A 146 -2.61 -6.00 -11.39
CA GLU A 146 -3.55 -6.42 -12.43
C GLU A 146 -3.64 -7.96 -12.54
N ALA A 147 -2.50 -8.66 -12.58
CA ALA A 147 -2.48 -10.09 -12.88
C ALA A 147 -2.77 -11.00 -11.67
N TYR A 148 -2.43 -10.56 -10.45
CA TYR A 148 -2.44 -11.40 -9.24
C TYR A 148 -3.13 -10.74 -8.04
N GLY A 149 -3.59 -9.50 -8.18
CA GLY A 149 -4.28 -8.78 -7.13
C GLY A 149 -3.36 -8.09 -6.11
N PRO A 150 -3.96 -7.34 -5.16
CA PRO A 150 -3.24 -6.42 -4.27
C PRO A 150 -2.29 -7.13 -3.31
N LYS A 151 -2.64 -8.31 -2.79
CA LYS A 151 -1.81 -9.06 -1.83
C LYS A 151 -0.42 -9.35 -2.39
N LEU A 152 -0.34 -9.83 -3.63
CA LEU A 152 0.95 -10.15 -4.24
C LEU A 152 1.70 -8.89 -4.68
N ALA A 153 0.98 -7.86 -5.13
CA ALA A 153 1.58 -6.58 -5.50
C ALA A 153 2.24 -5.90 -4.30
N ILE A 154 1.54 -5.83 -3.16
CA ILE A 154 2.07 -5.29 -1.90
C ILE A 154 3.27 -6.11 -1.44
N ALA A 155 3.18 -7.44 -1.44
CA ALA A 155 4.30 -8.30 -1.06
C ALA A 155 5.53 -8.10 -1.97
N PHE A 156 5.34 -7.94 -3.28
CA PHE A 156 6.43 -7.64 -4.19
C PHE A 156 7.02 -6.25 -3.94
N HIS A 157 6.17 -5.23 -3.76
CA HIS A 157 6.56 -3.87 -3.42
C HIS A 157 7.42 -3.82 -2.15
N ASP A 158 6.99 -4.52 -1.09
CA ASP A 158 7.63 -4.44 0.23
C ASP A 158 8.90 -5.29 0.32
N TYR A 159 8.92 -6.46 -0.32
CA TYR A 159 9.99 -7.44 -0.13
C TYR A 159 10.94 -7.60 -1.32
N ALA A 160 10.49 -7.38 -2.56
CA ALA A 160 11.29 -7.67 -3.75
C ALA A 160 12.01 -6.46 -4.34
N THR A 161 11.48 -5.25 -4.15
CA THR A 161 12.00 -3.99 -4.72
C THR A 161 13.44 -3.69 -4.29
N LEU A 162 13.74 -4.00 -3.04
CA LEU A 162 15.03 -3.77 -2.43
C LEU A 162 16.11 -4.74 -2.94
N PRO A 163 15.94 -6.08 -2.86
CA PRO A 163 16.84 -7.02 -3.52
C PRO A 163 17.08 -6.69 -4.99
N LEU A 164 16.04 -6.28 -5.71
CA LEU A 164 16.14 -5.85 -7.11
C LEU A 164 17.07 -4.64 -7.27
N THR A 165 16.96 -3.65 -6.37
CA THR A 165 17.84 -2.47 -6.35
C THR A 165 19.31 -2.83 -6.09
N PHE A 166 19.58 -3.78 -5.19
CA PHE A 166 20.95 -4.27 -4.96
C PHE A 166 21.52 -5.06 -6.13
N LEU A 167 20.72 -5.97 -6.69
CA LEU A 167 21.11 -6.74 -7.86
C LEU A 167 21.42 -5.81 -9.03
N TRP A 168 20.60 -4.79 -9.21
CA TRP A 168 20.83 -3.72 -10.18
C TRP A 168 22.15 -2.99 -9.89
N LEU A 169 22.40 -2.54 -8.66
CA LEU A 169 23.62 -1.80 -8.32
C LEU A 169 24.88 -2.67 -8.51
N ALA A 170 24.83 -3.93 -8.10
CA ALA A 170 25.91 -4.89 -8.32
C ALA A 170 26.16 -5.12 -9.81
N GLY A 171 25.10 -5.29 -10.60
CA GLY A 171 25.16 -5.38 -12.05
C GLY A 171 25.73 -4.11 -12.70
N PHE A 172 25.28 -2.94 -12.26
CA PHE A 172 25.77 -1.64 -12.72
C PHE A 172 27.27 -1.50 -12.49
N TRP A 173 27.78 -1.81 -11.30
CA TRP A 173 29.22 -1.73 -11.01
C TRP A 173 30.02 -2.80 -11.72
N TYR A 174 29.47 -4.01 -11.86
CA TYR A 174 30.09 -5.04 -12.68
C TYR A 174 30.26 -4.58 -14.13
N ILE A 175 29.21 -4.04 -14.74
CA ILE A 175 29.27 -3.53 -16.12
C ILE A 175 30.22 -2.32 -16.20
N SER A 176 30.10 -1.39 -15.26
CA SER A 176 30.86 -0.15 -15.27
C SER A 176 32.37 -0.39 -15.14
N THR A 177 32.79 -1.26 -14.24
CA THR A 177 34.22 -1.57 -14.04
C THR A 177 34.83 -2.38 -15.17
N ASN A 178 34.07 -3.27 -15.81
CA ASN A 178 34.60 -4.16 -16.85
C ASN A 178 34.52 -3.57 -18.26
N TYR A 179 33.52 -2.74 -18.56
CA TYR A 179 33.23 -2.30 -19.94
C TYR A 179 33.21 -0.79 -20.14
N ILE A 180 32.95 -0.01 -19.09
CA ILE A 180 32.75 1.45 -19.23
C ILE A 180 33.98 2.23 -18.77
N LEU A 181 34.49 1.91 -17.60
CA LEU A 181 35.60 2.62 -16.96
C LEU A 181 36.93 2.18 -17.58
N THR A 182 37.56 3.11 -18.30
CA THR A 182 38.86 2.88 -18.91
C THR A 182 39.96 3.55 -18.09
N PRO A 183 41.11 2.87 -17.85
CA PRO A 183 42.29 3.50 -17.26
C PRO A 183 42.76 4.68 -18.10
N ARG A 184 43.37 5.69 -17.47
CA ARG A 184 43.98 6.81 -18.20
C ARG A 184 45.12 6.30 -19.09
N GLY A 185 44.99 6.46 -20.40
CA GLY A 185 46.05 6.19 -21.38
C GLY A 185 46.00 4.84 -22.08
N SER A 186 44.98 4.00 -21.86
CA SER A 186 44.81 2.72 -22.56
C SER A 186 43.51 2.68 -23.36
N GLU A 187 43.56 3.13 -24.61
CA GLU A 187 42.59 2.70 -25.62
C GLU A 187 43.17 1.47 -26.31
N GLU A 188 42.89 0.24 -25.84
CA GLU A 188 42.93 -0.93 -26.74
C GLU A 188 42.24 -2.20 -26.24
N SER A 189 41.42 -2.73 -27.16
CA SER A 189 40.91 -4.10 -27.42
C SER A 189 40.58 -5.07 -26.28
N ILE A 190 39.33 -5.57 -26.33
CA ILE A 190 38.82 -6.66 -25.50
C ILE A 190 39.51 -7.97 -25.91
N SER A 191 40.27 -8.57 -24.98
CA SER A 191 41.03 -9.81 -25.21
C SER A 191 40.19 -11.08 -24.96
N PRO A 192 40.17 -12.08 -25.87
CA PRO A 192 39.45 -13.35 -25.72
C PRO A 192 39.87 -14.19 -24.50
N ARG A 193 41.07 -13.94 -23.94
CA ARG A 193 41.55 -14.64 -22.74
C ARG A 193 40.81 -14.20 -21.48
N ALA A 194 40.28 -12.98 -21.45
CA ALA A 194 39.46 -12.49 -20.34
C ALA A 194 38.14 -13.28 -20.19
N LEU A 195 37.61 -13.82 -21.30
CA LEU A 195 36.41 -14.66 -21.32
C LEU A 195 36.65 -16.08 -20.74
N ILE A 196 37.89 -16.57 -20.77
CA ILE A 196 38.24 -17.89 -20.22
C ILE A 196 38.55 -17.76 -18.72
N ASP A 197 39.22 -16.67 -18.31
CA ASP A 197 39.42 -16.35 -16.89
C ASP A 197 38.08 -16.04 -16.17
N PHE A 198 37.06 -15.62 -16.92
CA PHE A 198 35.65 -15.44 -16.50
C PHE A 198 34.96 -16.75 -16.08
N LEU A 199 35.15 -17.85 -16.83
CA LEU A 199 34.54 -19.15 -16.49
C LEU A 199 35.19 -19.85 -15.29
N LEU A 200 36.45 -19.50 -14.99
CA LEU A 200 37.25 -20.16 -13.95
C LEU A 200 37.36 -19.37 -12.64
N GLY A 201 36.62 -18.26 -12.49
CA GLY A 201 36.44 -17.55 -11.22
C GLY A 201 37.73 -17.04 -10.57
N ARG A 202 38.78 -16.76 -11.36
CA ARG A 202 40.14 -16.63 -10.81
C ARG A 202 40.61 -15.20 -10.51
N ARG A 203 39.81 -14.15 -10.74
CA ARG A 203 40.28 -12.76 -10.59
C ARG A 203 39.28 -11.70 -10.07
N THR A 204 38.27 -12.04 -9.27
CA THR A 204 37.23 -11.06 -8.83
C THR A 204 37.19 -10.76 -7.33
N LEU A 205 38.15 -11.25 -6.54
CA LEU A 205 38.13 -11.14 -5.06
C LEU A 205 38.21 -9.70 -4.52
N SER A 206 38.61 -8.71 -5.31
CA SER A 206 38.61 -7.28 -4.90
C SER A 206 37.25 -6.60 -5.13
N VAL A 207 36.56 -6.92 -6.24
CA VAL A 207 35.23 -6.35 -6.56
C VAL A 207 34.14 -7.04 -5.76
N ALA A 208 34.25 -8.35 -5.53
CA ALA A 208 33.35 -9.09 -4.66
C ALA A 208 33.49 -8.65 -3.20
N THR A 209 34.70 -8.30 -2.72
CA THR A 209 34.87 -7.77 -1.36
C THR A 209 34.45 -6.31 -1.25
N MET A 210 34.63 -5.48 -2.29
CA MET A 210 34.06 -4.13 -2.31
C MET A 210 32.54 -4.16 -2.40
N ALA A 211 31.98 -5.08 -3.19
CA ALA A 211 30.54 -5.36 -3.24
C ALA A 211 30.06 -5.91 -1.90
N ILE A 212 30.78 -6.81 -1.22
CA ILE A 212 30.42 -7.32 0.11
C ILE A 212 30.58 -6.24 1.19
N ILE A 213 31.59 -5.36 1.12
CA ILE A 213 31.78 -4.25 2.06
C ILE A 213 30.74 -3.17 1.81
N LEU A 214 30.42 -2.82 0.56
CA LEU A 214 29.30 -1.94 0.23
C LEU A 214 27.98 -2.60 0.62
N LEU A 215 27.78 -3.88 0.32
CA LEU A 215 26.63 -4.68 0.72
C LEU A 215 26.58 -4.83 2.25
N SER A 216 27.69 -4.82 3.01
CA SER A 216 27.68 -4.90 4.48
C SER A 216 27.54 -3.53 5.15
N THR A 217 28.12 -2.48 4.56
CA THR A 217 28.00 -1.09 5.02
C THR A 217 26.64 -0.51 4.61
N PHE A 218 26.04 -1.04 3.56
CA PHE A 218 24.72 -0.67 3.05
C PHE A 218 23.61 -1.66 3.49
N LEU A 219 23.89 -2.94 3.81
CA LEU A 219 22.99 -3.75 4.67
C LEU A 219 22.98 -3.19 6.09
N GLY A 220 24.03 -2.48 6.52
CA GLY A 220 23.96 -1.63 7.72
C GLY A 220 23.25 -0.29 7.48
N GLY A 221 22.64 -0.05 6.32
CA GLY A 221 22.16 1.28 5.93
C GLY A 221 20.82 1.35 5.22
N LEU A 222 20.36 0.29 4.53
CA LEU A 222 19.10 0.25 3.77
C LEU A 222 18.72 -1.21 3.40
N THR A 223 17.95 -1.90 4.25
CA THR A 223 17.03 -3.00 3.97
C THR A 223 15.84 -2.99 4.94
N LEU A 224 14.64 -2.78 4.40
CA LEU A 224 13.31 -2.92 5.00
C LEU A 224 12.80 -1.70 5.77
N LEU A 225 11.93 -0.93 5.11
CA LEU A 225 10.73 -0.48 5.78
C LEU A 225 9.97 -1.74 6.20
N THR A 226 10.08 -2.08 7.48
CA THR A 226 8.84 -2.20 8.23
C THR A 226 8.18 -0.83 8.13
N MET A 227 6.93 -0.75 7.67
CA MET A 227 6.07 0.20 8.34
C MET A 227 6.28 -0.09 9.82
N LYS A 228 6.82 0.89 10.53
CA LYS A 228 6.49 1.01 11.92
C LYS A 228 4.97 1.22 11.91
N VAL A 229 4.22 0.11 11.90
CA VAL A 229 3.03 0.02 12.70
C VAL A 229 3.56 0.39 14.06
N GLY A 230 3.47 1.68 14.39
CA GLY A 230 3.43 2.03 15.79
C GLY A 230 2.41 1.07 16.37
N ALA A 231 2.69 0.56 17.56
CA ALA A 231 1.60 0.18 18.43
C ALA A 231 0.76 1.43 18.84
N ASP A 232 0.53 2.33 17.88
CA ASP A 232 -0.52 3.30 17.85
C ASP A 232 -1.57 2.64 16.96
N TYR A 233 -2.69 2.31 17.59
CA TYR A 233 -3.96 2.05 16.95
C TYR A 233 -4.07 2.94 15.71
N ASP A 234 -3.99 2.36 14.51
CA ASP A 234 -4.33 3.07 13.28
C ASP A 234 -5.77 2.67 12.96
N PRO A 235 -6.77 3.42 13.49
CA PRO A 235 -8.16 3.06 13.30
C PRO A 235 -8.52 3.14 11.82
N THR A 236 -9.23 2.14 11.32
CA THR A 236 -9.80 2.21 9.97
C THR A 236 -11.03 3.10 10.01
N GLU A 237 -10.94 4.30 9.44
CA GLU A 237 -12.05 5.25 9.38
C GLU A 237 -12.96 4.95 8.18
N LEU A 238 -14.15 4.43 8.42
CA LEU A 238 -15.15 4.16 7.40
C LEU A 238 -16.12 5.34 7.29
N SER A 239 -16.00 6.12 6.21
CA SER A 239 -16.79 7.32 5.95
C SER A 239 -18.22 7.00 5.53
N PHE A 240 -19.20 7.75 6.00
CA PHE A 240 -20.59 7.58 5.56
C PHE A 240 -20.85 8.36 4.28
N GLU A 241 -21.41 7.68 3.29
CA GLU A 241 -21.71 8.24 1.97
C GLU A 241 -23.11 7.87 1.48
N TRP A 242 -23.67 8.76 0.66
CA TRP A 242 -24.95 8.57 0.01
C TRP A 242 -24.81 8.48 -1.51
N TYR A 243 -25.21 7.32 -2.04
CA TYR A 243 -25.23 7.09 -3.49
C TYR A 243 -26.63 7.40 -4.04
N PRO A 244 -26.78 8.31 -5.02
CA PRO A 244 -28.07 8.60 -5.63
C PRO A 244 -28.73 7.39 -6.29
N ASN A 245 -27.92 6.48 -6.83
CA ASN A 245 -28.36 5.20 -7.35
C ASN A 245 -28.04 4.13 -6.32
N ALA A 246 -29.04 3.32 -5.94
CA ALA A 246 -28.82 2.27 -4.96
C ALA A 246 -27.82 1.25 -5.48
N VAL A 247 -26.94 0.80 -4.60
CA VAL A 247 -25.95 -0.24 -4.86
C VAL A 247 -26.39 -1.54 -4.20
N GLU A 248 -25.94 -2.66 -4.75
CA GLU A 248 -26.19 -3.98 -4.19
C GLU A 248 -24.93 -4.47 -3.48
N VAL A 249 -25.06 -4.80 -2.20
CA VAL A 249 -23.97 -5.35 -1.37
C VAL A 249 -24.50 -6.59 -0.68
N CYS A 250 -23.94 -7.75 -1.00
CA CYS A 250 -24.30 -9.06 -0.43
C CYS A 250 -25.83 -9.29 -0.38
N GLY A 251 -26.50 -9.17 -1.54
CA GLY A 251 -27.95 -9.33 -1.65
C GLY A 251 -28.81 -8.17 -1.11
N ILE A 252 -28.21 -7.14 -0.51
CA ILE A 252 -28.91 -5.97 0.04
C ILE A 252 -28.76 -4.77 -0.89
N THR A 253 -29.89 -4.22 -1.34
CA THR A 253 -29.94 -2.95 -2.07
C THR A 253 -29.99 -1.77 -1.08
N THR A 254 -29.00 -0.88 -1.12
CA THR A 254 -28.91 0.30 -0.25
C THR A 254 -28.36 1.53 -0.97
N ASN A 255 -28.73 2.71 -0.49
CA ASN A 255 -28.13 3.98 -0.90
C ASN A 255 -27.14 4.52 0.14
N ARG A 256 -27.09 3.90 1.32
CA ARG A 256 -26.27 4.29 2.47
C ARG A 256 -25.11 3.33 2.60
N VAL A 257 -23.90 3.82 2.38
CA VAL A 257 -22.70 2.99 2.40
C VAL A 257 -21.63 3.58 3.30
N MET A 258 -20.70 2.72 3.72
CA MET A 258 -19.46 3.10 4.37
C MET A 258 -18.30 2.84 3.41
N THR A 259 -17.43 3.81 3.22
CA THR A 259 -16.27 3.71 2.32
C THR A 259 -14.98 3.80 3.12
N HIS A 260 -13.96 3.05 2.70
CA HIS A 260 -12.61 3.18 3.25
C HIS A 260 -12.05 4.60 2.93
N PRO A 261 -11.12 5.16 3.71
CA PRO A 261 -10.55 6.49 3.45
C PRO A 261 -9.96 6.61 2.04
N ASP A 262 -9.38 5.53 1.53
CA ASP A 262 -8.78 5.49 0.18
C ASP A 262 -9.79 5.66 -0.95
N TYR A 263 -11.07 5.36 -0.68
CA TYR A 263 -12.18 5.41 -1.62
C TYR A 263 -13.24 6.44 -1.23
N THR A 264 -13.02 7.20 -0.16
CA THR A 264 -13.99 8.18 0.33
C THR A 264 -14.11 9.35 -0.64
N ASP A 265 -15.34 9.72 -0.99
CA ASP A 265 -15.64 10.84 -1.87
C ASP A 265 -16.70 11.78 -1.29
N LEU A 266 -16.26 12.77 -0.49
CA LEU A 266 -17.11 13.71 0.25
C LEU A 266 -17.66 14.84 -0.63
N ASN A 267 -18.56 14.50 -1.55
CA ASN A 267 -18.96 15.38 -2.64
C ASN A 267 -20.12 16.34 -2.34
N TYR A 268 -20.82 16.22 -1.21
CA TYR A 268 -21.94 17.12 -0.92
C TYR A 268 -21.46 18.42 -0.26
N THR A 269 -22.01 19.53 -0.74
CA THR A 269 -21.82 20.86 -0.16
C THR A 269 -23.19 21.47 0.18
N PRO A 270 -23.51 21.76 1.44
CA PRO A 270 -22.66 21.62 2.63
C PRO A 270 -22.62 20.20 3.24
N SER A 271 -23.59 19.34 2.93
CA SER A 271 -23.68 17.93 3.37
C SER A 271 -24.90 17.26 2.75
N TYR A 272 -24.90 15.92 2.69
CA TYR A 272 -26.12 15.16 2.50
C TYR A 272 -26.93 15.15 3.80
N THR A 273 -28.25 15.29 3.70
CA THR A 273 -29.15 15.40 4.85
C THR A 273 -30.15 14.25 4.79
N ASP A 274 -30.13 13.40 5.81
CA ASP A 274 -30.93 12.18 5.88
C ASP A 274 -31.88 12.26 7.08
N SER A 275 -33.16 12.44 6.78
CA SER A 275 -34.21 12.62 7.78
C SER A 275 -34.87 11.29 8.14
N TYR A 276 -35.07 11.08 9.44
CA TYR A 276 -35.79 9.94 9.98
C TYR A 276 -36.89 10.37 10.95
N THR A 277 -38.10 9.88 10.69
CA THR A 277 -39.28 10.07 11.55
C THR A 277 -39.89 8.70 11.86
N GLY A 278 -40.21 8.43 13.13
CA GLY A 278 -40.71 7.11 13.52
C GLY A 278 -41.64 7.09 14.73
N GLY A 279 -42.17 5.90 15.03
CA GLY A 279 -42.96 5.66 16.23
C GLY A 279 -42.09 5.56 17.50
N PHE A 280 -42.71 5.85 18.66
CA PHE A 280 -42.03 5.89 19.96
C PHE A 280 -41.22 4.63 20.28
N GLY A 281 -40.00 4.81 20.80
CA GLY A 281 -39.12 3.73 21.26
C GLY A 281 -37.85 3.59 20.42
N TRP A 282 -37.07 2.53 20.67
CA TRP A 282 -35.86 2.24 19.91
C TRP A 282 -36.17 1.90 18.46
N LYS A 283 -35.52 2.60 17.53
CA LYS A 283 -35.60 2.36 16.10
C LYS A 283 -34.23 2.49 15.45
N GLU A 284 -33.95 1.62 14.50
CA GLU A 284 -32.84 1.78 13.55
C GLU A 284 -33.21 2.92 12.60
N ALA A 285 -32.62 4.09 12.83
CA ALA A 285 -32.89 5.29 12.06
C ALA A 285 -32.08 5.29 10.77
N TRP A 286 -30.82 4.85 10.85
CA TRP A 286 -29.92 4.73 9.70
C TRP A 286 -29.17 3.40 9.75
N ALA A 287 -28.95 2.82 8.58
CA ALA A 287 -28.17 1.61 8.38
C ALA A 287 -27.19 1.86 7.24
N PHE A 288 -25.89 1.67 7.51
CA PHE A 288 -24.82 1.82 6.55
C PHE A 288 -24.13 0.49 6.33
N TYR A 289 -23.76 0.19 5.09
CA TYR A 289 -23.12 -1.06 4.69
C TYR A 289 -21.76 -0.74 4.09
N LEU A 290 -20.72 -1.49 4.45
CA LEU A 290 -19.41 -1.35 3.80
C LEU A 290 -19.57 -1.52 2.29
N TYR A 291 -18.94 -0.64 1.52
CA TYR A 291 -19.05 -0.65 0.06
C TYR A 291 -18.35 -1.90 -0.51
N GLY A 292 -19.16 -2.90 -0.84
CA GLY A 292 -18.73 -4.19 -1.37
C GLY A 292 -18.49 -5.26 -0.29
N PRO A 293 -18.39 -6.54 -0.70
CA PRO A 293 -17.93 -7.62 0.17
C PRO A 293 -16.45 -7.48 0.48
N LEU A 294 -16.04 -8.02 1.63
CA LEU A 294 -14.65 -8.23 2.01
C LEU A 294 -14.00 -9.19 1.02
N VAL A 295 -12.75 -8.90 0.66
CA VAL A 295 -11.93 -9.73 -0.26
C VAL A 295 -11.07 -10.73 0.54
N GLU A 296 -11.08 -10.61 1.86
CA GLU A 296 -10.42 -11.52 2.78
C GLU A 296 -11.05 -11.44 4.16
N ASP A 297 -10.83 -12.49 4.96
CA ASP A 297 -11.24 -12.53 6.35
C ASP A 297 -10.73 -11.31 7.11
N TYR A 298 -11.62 -10.59 7.78
CA TYR A 298 -11.31 -9.42 8.59
C TYR A 298 -11.55 -9.73 10.07
N THR A 299 -10.50 -9.68 10.88
CA THR A 299 -10.61 -9.86 12.33
C THR A 299 -10.61 -8.52 13.06
N ILE A 300 -11.71 -8.22 13.74
CA ILE A 300 -11.86 -7.02 14.58
C ILE A 300 -11.56 -7.36 16.04
N SER A 301 -10.80 -6.51 16.73
CA SER A 301 -10.57 -6.61 18.17
C SER A 301 -10.16 -5.25 18.74
N GLY A 302 -10.96 -4.68 19.64
CA GLY A 302 -10.69 -3.36 20.22
C GLY A 302 -11.95 -2.52 20.39
N LYS A 303 -11.82 -1.20 20.39
CA LYS A 303 -12.98 -0.28 20.48
C LYS A 303 -13.28 0.33 19.12
N ALA A 304 -14.56 0.50 18.82
CA ALA A 304 -15.00 1.32 17.70
C ALA A 304 -15.37 2.72 18.20
N ASN A 305 -15.03 3.77 17.45
CA ASN A 305 -15.48 5.13 17.73
C ASN A 305 -16.45 5.61 16.65
N TYR A 306 -17.35 6.50 17.03
CA TYR A 306 -18.42 6.97 16.16
C TYR A 306 -18.45 8.49 16.14
N THR A 307 -18.40 9.08 14.95
CA THR A 307 -18.54 10.52 14.74
C THR A 307 -19.77 10.80 13.91
N LEU A 308 -20.71 11.59 14.44
CA LEU A 308 -21.97 11.93 13.77
C LEU A 308 -22.27 13.43 13.84
N TRP A 309 -22.83 13.98 12.76
CA TRP A 309 -23.47 15.29 12.78
C TRP A 309 -24.99 15.14 12.85
N LEU A 310 -25.57 15.47 14.01
CA LEU A 310 -27.00 15.30 14.25
C LEU A 310 -27.67 16.61 14.61
N HIS A 311 -28.92 16.75 14.21
CA HIS A 311 -29.85 17.72 14.75
C HIS A 311 -31.28 17.18 14.68
N ILE A 312 -32.23 18.01 15.11
CA ILE A 312 -33.65 17.75 14.90
C ILE A 312 -34.24 18.85 14.04
N GLU A 313 -35.32 18.51 13.36
CA GLU A 313 -36.33 19.43 12.85
C GLU A 313 -37.64 19.06 13.54
N ASP A 314 -38.39 20.06 14.01
CA ASP A 314 -39.67 19.83 14.67
C ASP A 314 -40.78 20.54 13.89
N ASP A 315 -41.91 19.87 13.73
CA ASP A 315 -43.13 20.44 13.17
C ASP A 315 -44.01 21.06 14.29
N ILE A 316 -43.64 20.85 15.57
CA ILE A 316 -44.33 21.38 16.75
C ILE A 316 -43.69 22.71 17.21
N PRO A 317 -44.45 23.82 17.22
CA PRO A 317 -43.94 25.10 17.70
C PRO A 317 -43.49 25.05 19.17
N GLY A 318 -42.18 25.20 19.42
CA GLY A 318 -41.62 25.45 20.74
C GLY A 318 -40.59 24.43 21.24
N THR A 319 -40.39 23.30 20.56
CA THR A 319 -39.33 22.35 20.95
C THR A 319 -38.01 22.70 20.27
N THR A 320 -37.18 23.46 20.97
CA THR A 320 -35.85 23.84 20.47
C THR A 320 -34.77 22.81 20.84
N ILE A 321 -35.03 21.92 21.80
CA ILE A 321 -34.04 20.98 22.36
C ILE A 321 -34.74 19.69 22.80
N ILE A 322 -34.17 18.53 22.44
CA ILE A 322 -34.62 17.22 22.92
C ILE A 322 -33.47 16.43 23.52
N TRP A 323 -33.77 15.73 24.62
CA TRP A 323 -32.88 14.72 25.18
C TRP A 323 -33.37 13.34 24.76
N THR A 324 -32.49 12.58 24.09
CA THR A 324 -32.79 11.20 23.71
C THR A 324 -31.57 10.29 23.95
N HIS A 325 -31.65 9.03 23.55
CA HIS A 325 -30.56 8.08 23.58
C HIS A 325 -30.26 7.57 22.18
N ILE A 326 -28.99 7.27 21.93
CA ILE A 326 -28.49 6.64 20.71
C ILE A 326 -27.71 5.38 21.08
N ARG A 327 -27.73 4.37 20.21
CA ARG A 327 -26.88 3.18 20.32
C ARG A 327 -26.43 2.74 18.94
N PHE A 328 -25.30 2.05 18.88
CA PHE A 328 -24.71 1.56 17.64
C PHE A 328 -24.69 0.05 17.65
N LYS A 329 -24.92 -0.56 16.49
CA LYS A 329 -24.87 -2.01 16.34
C LYS A 329 -24.07 -2.40 15.11
N ILE A 330 -23.09 -3.26 15.30
CA ILE A 330 -22.29 -3.84 14.23
C ILE A 330 -22.86 -5.22 13.92
N TYR A 331 -23.08 -5.48 12.63
CA TYR A 331 -23.49 -6.78 12.12
C TYR A 331 -22.53 -7.24 11.03
N ASP A 332 -22.39 -8.55 10.95
CA ASP A 332 -21.80 -9.28 9.85
C ASP A 332 -22.93 -9.70 8.90
N VAL A 333 -22.76 -9.46 7.61
CA VAL A 333 -23.76 -9.74 6.57
C VAL A 333 -23.14 -10.71 5.59
N ASP A 334 -23.69 -11.91 5.48
CA ASP A 334 -23.19 -12.91 4.54
C ASP A 334 -23.60 -12.61 3.09
N GLU A 335 -23.09 -13.40 2.15
CA GLU A 335 -23.34 -13.26 0.70
C GLU A 335 -24.84 -13.27 0.31
N ASP A 336 -25.67 -13.95 1.11
CA ASP A 336 -27.12 -14.08 0.90
C ASP A 336 -27.92 -12.94 1.56
N GLY A 337 -27.25 -12.08 2.34
CA GLY A 337 -27.82 -10.93 3.03
C GLY A 337 -28.31 -11.23 4.45
N ASP A 338 -27.99 -12.40 5.00
CA ASP A 338 -28.37 -12.76 6.36
C ASP A 338 -27.50 -12.02 7.39
N LEU A 339 -28.13 -11.54 8.45
CA LEU A 339 -27.51 -10.67 9.45
C LEU A 339 -27.12 -11.44 10.72
N THR A 340 -25.83 -11.44 11.03
CA THR A 340 -25.29 -11.91 12.31
C THR A 340 -24.91 -10.73 13.20
N HIS A 341 -25.42 -10.68 14.42
CA HIS A 341 -25.10 -9.61 15.36
C HIS A 341 -23.69 -9.80 15.95
N VAL A 342 -22.83 -8.79 15.79
CA VAL A 342 -21.45 -8.82 16.29
C VAL A 342 -21.32 -8.07 17.61
N HIS A 343 -21.74 -6.80 17.65
CA HIS A 343 -21.52 -5.94 18.82
C HIS A 343 -22.57 -4.82 18.96
N THR A 344 -22.80 -4.34 20.18
CA THR A 344 -23.66 -3.18 20.49
C THR A 344 -22.93 -2.21 21.40
N ASP A 345 -22.88 -0.93 21.03
CA ASP A 345 -22.36 0.17 21.86
C ASP A 345 -23.47 1.10 22.35
N GLY A 346 -23.35 1.55 23.60
CA GLY A 346 -24.32 2.43 24.27
C GLY A 346 -25.34 1.68 25.14
N PRO A 347 -26.47 2.31 25.52
CA PRO A 347 -26.99 3.57 25.00
C PRO A 347 -26.29 4.82 25.55
N TYR A 348 -26.02 5.78 24.68
CA TYR A 348 -25.49 7.10 25.04
C TYR A 348 -26.60 8.12 25.10
N ARG A 349 -26.58 9.00 26.10
CA ARG A 349 -27.54 10.09 26.22
C ARG A 349 -27.09 11.29 25.39
N ILE A 350 -27.97 11.82 24.56
CA ILE A 350 -27.66 12.88 23.60
C ILE A 350 -28.64 14.04 23.75
N LYS A 351 -28.16 15.26 23.45
CA LYS A 351 -28.95 16.49 23.46
C LYS A 351 -28.99 17.07 22.06
N LEU A 352 -30.08 16.88 21.34
CA LEU A 352 -30.26 17.41 19.99
C LEU A 352 -30.89 18.81 20.06
N VAL A 353 -30.46 19.68 19.15
CA VAL A 353 -30.91 21.07 19.05
C VAL A 353 -31.53 21.28 17.68
N GLU A 354 -32.66 21.99 17.66
CA GLU A 354 -33.40 22.28 16.43
C GLU A 354 -32.58 23.11 15.44
N ASN A 355 -32.59 22.71 14.16
CA ASN A 355 -31.94 23.40 13.05
C ASN A 355 -30.45 23.74 13.29
N ARG A 356 -29.78 22.97 14.15
CA ARG A 356 -28.39 23.20 14.54
C ARG A 356 -27.59 21.89 14.50
N PRO A 357 -27.02 21.56 13.34
CA PRO A 357 -26.08 20.45 13.20
C PRO A 357 -24.98 20.54 14.25
N THR A 358 -24.87 19.49 15.05
CA THR A 358 -23.90 19.40 16.14
C THR A 358 -23.10 18.12 15.97
N LYS A 359 -21.77 18.22 16.06
CA LYS A 359 -20.86 17.07 16.06
C LYS A 359 -20.97 16.33 17.40
N TYR A 360 -21.19 15.03 17.34
CA TYR A 360 -21.12 14.12 18.49
C TYR A 360 -20.08 13.04 18.21
N GLU A 361 -19.25 12.79 19.22
CA GLU A 361 -18.19 11.79 19.20
C GLU A 361 -18.46 10.80 20.34
N TYR A 362 -18.48 9.51 20.02
CA TYR A 362 -18.73 8.43 20.99
C TYR A 362 -17.57 7.44 20.95
N GLU A 363 -16.98 7.18 22.11
CA GLU A 363 -16.05 6.08 22.30
C GLU A 363 -16.85 4.81 22.66
N GLY A 364 -16.70 3.76 21.84
CA GLY A 364 -17.35 2.48 22.03
C GLY A 364 -16.76 1.65 23.18
N ASP A 365 -17.50 0.61 23.55
CA ASP A 365 -17.04 -0.45 24.41
C ASP A 365 -16.07 -1.38 23.65
N THR A 366 -15.37 -2.25 24.37
CA THR A 366 -14.45 -3.21 23.75
C THR A 366 -15.22 -4.33 23.08
N ILE A 367 -15.05 -4.44 21.77
CA ILE A 367 -15.52 -5.51 20.90
C ILE A 367 -14.69 -6.77 21.17
N SER A 368 -15.36 -7.87 21.49
CA SER A 368 -14.71 -9.18 21.56
C SER A 368 -14.21 -9.59 20.18
N THR A 369 -13.05 -10.25 20.12
CA THR A 369 -12.47 -10.71 18.86
C THR A 369 -13.49 -11.47 18.01
N TYR A 370 -13.73 -10.96 16.81
CA TYR A 370 -14.67 -11.53 15.84
C TYR A 370 -14.03 -11.48 14.45
N THR A 371 -14.28 -12.50 13.64
CA THR A 371 -13.76 -12.59 12.27
C THR A 371 -14.95 -12.56 11.31
N PHE A 372 -14.98 -11.55 10.45
CA PHE A 372 -15.85 -11.47 9.28
C PHE A 372 -15.20 -12.28 8.16
N GLU A 373 -15.96 -13.13 7.48
CA GLU A 373 -15.43 -14.02 6.44
C GLU A 373 -15.24 -13.27 5.10
N ASP A 374 -14.33 -13.77 4.25
CA ASP A 374 -14.27 -13.39 2.83
C ASP A 374 -15.67 -13.52 2.18
N GLY A 375 -16.06 -12.55 1.36
CA GLY A 375 -17.39 -12.47 0.76
C GLY A 375 -18.47 -11.79 1.62
N HIS A 376 -18.24 -11.61 2.93
CA HIS A 376 -19.19 -10.92 3.82
C HIS A 376 -19.03 -9.39 3.76
N THR A 377 -20.01 -8.63 4.27
CA THR A 377 -19.90 -7.18 4.45
C THR A 377 -20.21 -6.75 5.89
N ILE A 378 -19.76 -5.55 6.26
CA ILE A 378 -19.98 -4.98 7.60
C ILE A 378 -21.17 -4.02 7.53
N LYS A 379 -22.17 -4.23 8.39
CA LYS A 379 -23.29 -3.29 8.57
C LYS A 379 -23.19 -2.57 9.90
N LEU A 380 -23.28 -1.24 9.86
CA LEU A 380 -23.50 -0.39 11.03
C LEU A 380 -24.98 0.06 11.09
N GLY A 381 -25.68 -0.34 12.14
CA GLY A 381 -27.00 0.18 12.51
C GLY A 381 -26.88 1.29 13.54
N VAL A 382 -27.39 2.48 13.21
CA VAL A 382 -27.52 3.62 14.13
C VAL A 382 -28.95 3.63 14.65
N GLU A 383 -29.14 3.32 15.92
CA GLU A 383 -30.46 3.31 16.55
C GLU A 383 -30.64 4.50 17.49
N ILE A 384 -31.81 5.13 17.41
CA ILE A 384 -32.20 6.26 18.26
C ILE A 384 -33.47 5.91 19.05
N TYR A 385 -33.60 6.47 20.25
CA TYR A 385 -34.84 6.37 21.02
C TYR A 385 -35.81 7.46 20.55
N VAL A 386 -36.68 7.08 19.63
CA VAL A 386 -37.53 8.01 18.90
C VAL A 386 -38.63 8.55 19.79
N THR A 387 -38.83 9.86 19.73
CA THR A 387 -40.03 10.54 20.21
C THR A 387 -40.89 10.90 19.00
N PRO A 388 -42.20 10.60 19.00
CA PRO A 388 -43.09 10.90 17.88
C PRO A 388 -43.07 12.38 17.49
N HIS A 389 -43.30 12.65 16.20
CA HIS A 389 -43.43 14.01 15.62
C HIS A 389 -42.15 14.84 15.58
N ILE A 390 -40.99 14.22 15.78
CA ILE A 390 -39.69 14.87 15.63
C ILE A 390 -38.96 14.21 14.48
N ASP A 391 -38.42 15.04 13.60
CA ASP A 391 -37.57 14.61 12.51
C ASP A 391 -36.12 14.63 13.00
N TYR A 392 -35.52 13.45 13.06
CA TYR A 392 -34.13 13.29 13.42
C TYR A 392 -33.30 13.39 12.16
N ILE A 393 -32.34 14.30 12.13
CA ILE A 393 -31.56 14.59 10.93
C ILE A 393 -30.12 14.18 11.16
N LEU A 394 -29.60 13.33 10.27
CA LEU A 394 -28.19 13.01 10.17
C LEU A 394 -27.60 13.69 8.94
N GLU A 395 -26.51 14.42 9.16
CA GLU A 395 -25.73 15.04 8.10
C GLU A 395 -24.40 14.29 7.90
N TYR A 396 -24.09 13.96 6.66
CA TYR A 396 -22.87 13.22 6.29
C TYR A 396 -22.46 13.52 4.84
N ASP A 397 -21.45 12.82 4.34
CA ASP A 397 -20.98 12.92 2.95
C ASP A 397 -20.48 14.33 2.56
N SER A 398 -19.73 14.98 3.46
CA SER A 398 -19.08 16.27 3.19
C SER A 398 -17.84 16.50 4.03
N GLU A 399 -16.84 17.19 3.45
CA GLU A 399 -15.65 17.66 4.18
C GLU A 399 -16.00 18.52 5.41
N THR A 400 -17.09 19.29 5.34
CA THR A 400 -17.47 20.19 6.45
C THR A 400 -18.28 19.52 7.54
N ARG A 401 -18.92 18.38 7.22
CA ARG A 401 -19.82 17.63 8.10
C ARG A 401 -19.63 16.13 7.86
N HIS A 402 -18.42 15.69 8.15
CA HIS A 402 -18.01 14.31 7.96
C HIS A 402 -18.46 13.47 9.15
N SER A 403 -19.30 12.47 8.86
CA SER A 403 -19.72 11.44 9.80
C SER A 403 -19.10 10.11 9.38
N TYR A 404 -18.57 9.35 10.33
CA TYR A 404 -17.78 8.15 10.06
C TYR A 404 -17.74 7.19 11.27
N LEU A 405 -17.29 5.97 11.00
CA LEU A 405 -17.02 4.90 11.97
C LEU A 405 -15.52 4.60 11.99
N GLU A 406 -14.87 4.75 13.14
CA GLU A 406 -13.49 4.29 13.33
C GLU A 406 -13.50 2.87 13.91
N LEU A 407 -12.97 1.90 13.18
CA LEU A 407 -12.77 0.53 13.67
C LEU A 407 -11.35 0.36 14.24
N PRO A 408 -11.15 -0.45 15.28
CA PRO A 408 -9.81 -0.74 15.78
C PRO A 408 -9.02 -1.48 14.70
N GLY A 409 -7.78 -1.03 14.47
CA GLY A 409 -6.96 -1.38 13.32
C GLY A 409 -6.83 -2.88 12.99
N ILE A 410 -6.56 -3.12 11.72
CA ILE A 410 -6.51 -4.41 11.03
C ILE A 410 -5.52 -5.38 11.71
N VAL A 411 -6.00 -6.55 12.14
CA VAL A 411 -5.12 -7.70 12.46
C VAL A 411 -5.12 -8.64 11.25
N VAL A 412 -4.18 -8.43 10.33
CA VAL A 412 -3.87 -9.46 9.32
C VAL A 412 -3.12 -10.58 10.05
N GLU A 413 -3.64 -11.81 10.04
CA GLU A 413 -2.88 -12.95 10.55
C GLU A 413 -1.59 -13.10 9.74
N GLU A 414 -0.44 -12.99 10.40
CA GLU A 414 0.90 -13.22 9.83
C GLU A 414 1.11 -14.71 9.47
N ASN A 415 0.37 -15.25 8.51
CA ASN A 415 0.59 -16.58 7.95
C ASN A 415 1.39 -16.53 6.61
N VAL A 416 2.13 -15.44 6.38
CA VAL A 416 3.00 -15.26 5.19
C VAL A 416 4.28 -16.11 5.25
N VAL A 417 4.56 -16.77 6.39
CA VAL A 417 5.70 -17.70 6.54
C VAL A 417 5.59 -18.91 5.60
N ALA A 418 4.38 -19.32 5.20
CA ALA A 418 4.17 -20.45 4.29
C ALA A 418 4.56 -20.13 2.83
N LEU A 419 4.44 -18.87 2.39
CA LEU A 419 4.73 -18.46 1.01
C LEU A 419 6.24 -18.39 0.70
N MET A 420 7.09 -18.18 1.72
CA MET A 420 8.55 -18.31 1.57
C MET A 420 8.99 -19.74 1.20
N GLY A 421 8.14 -20.75 1.44
CA GLY A 421 8.39 -22.13 1.05
C GLY A 421 8.20 -22.44 -0.43
N MET A 422 7.51 -21.57 -1.20
CA MET A 422 7.12 -21.84 -2.59
C MET A 422 8.01 -21.18 -3.65
N ALA A 423 8.89 -20.26 -3.26
CA ALA A 423 9.88 -19.63 -4.13
C ALA A 423 10.73 -20.60 -5.01
N PRO A 424 11.05 -21.85 -4.58
CA PRO A 424 11.79 -22.80 -5.43
C PRO A 424 10.99 -23.41 -6.60
N LEU A 425 9.67 -23.22 -6.67
CA LEU A 425 8.81 -23.92 -7.65
C LEU A 425 8.49 -23.07 -8.91
N LEU A 426 8.73 -21.76 -8.87
CA LEU A 426 8.55 -20.84 -10.00
C LEU A 426 9.33 -21.21 -11.29
N PRO A 427 10.54 -21.82 -11.23
CA PRO A 427 11.25 -22.25 -12.44
C PRO A 427 10.61 -23.46 -13.16
N TRP A 428 9.72 -24.21 -12.49
CA TRP A 428 9.12 -25.41 -13.06
C TRP A 428 7.84 -25.09 -13.85
N LEU A 429 7.04 -24.14 -13.35
CA LEU A 429 5.82 -23.67 -14.01
C LEU A 429 6.10 -22.97 -15.35
N THR A 430 7.18 -22.19 -15.44
CA THR A 430 7.60 -21.51 -16.68
C THR A 430 8.11 -22.48 -17.76
N LYS A 431 8.56 -23.67 -17.37
CA LYS A 431 9.03 -24.71 -18.30
C LYS A 431 7.89 -25.56 -18.88
N ALA A 432 6.77 -25.67 -18.17
CA ALA A 432 5.57 -26.37 -18.66
C ALA A 432 4.85 -25.61 -19.78
N PHE A 433 4.93 -24.27 -19.78
CA PHE A 433 4.25 -23.43 -20.78
C PHE A 433 5.05 -23.12 -22.04
N SER A 434 6.35 -23.45 -22.10
CA SER A 434 7.22 -23.17 -23.26
C SER A 434 7.58 -24.39 -24.12
N GLY A 435 7.08 -25.59 -23.79
CA GLY A 435 7.38 -26.84 -24.51
C GLY A 435 6.45 -27.21 -25.67
N GLY A 436 5.37 -26.46 -25.90
CA GLY A 436 4.27 -26.86 -26.79
C GLY A 436 4.31 -26.26 -28.19
N ARG A 437 5.44 -26.28 -28.92
CA ARG A 437 5.46 -26.13 -30.40
C ARG A 437 6.85 -26.33 -31.00
N ARG A 438 7.19 -27.56 -31.38
CA ARG A 438 8.13 -27.83 -32.49
C ARG A 438 8.07 -29.29 -32.97
N GLY A 439 7.62 -29.46 -34.21
CA GLY A 439 8.08 -30.53 -35.12
C GLY A 439 7.21 -31.78 -35.24
N ASP A 440 6.13 -31.69 -36.02
CA ASP A 440 5.70 -32.81 -36.88
C ASP A 440 6.29 -32.53 -38.28
N GLU A 441 7.39 -33.19 -38.61
CA GLU A 441 7.85 -33.48 -39.97
C GLU A 441 8.89 -34.63 -39.87
N GLU A 442 8.67 -35.67 -40.70
CA GLU A 442 9.48 -36.90 -40.91
C GLU A 442 9.31 -38.05 -39.87
N ASP A 443 8.30 -38.91 -40.05
CA ASP A 443 8.33 -40.15 -40.88
C ASP A 443 6.93 -40.79 -40.98
#